data_AF-A0A6N8XDW3-F1
#
_entry.id   AF-A0A6N8XDW3-F1
#
_cell.length_a   1.000
_cell.length_b   1.000
_cell.length_c   1.000
_cell.angle_alpha   90.00
_cell.angle_beta   90.00
_cell.angle_gamma   90.00
#
_symmetry.space_group_name_H-M   'P 1'
#
loop_
_entity.id
_entity.type
_entity.pdbx_description
1 polymer ?
#
loop_
_entity_poly.entity_id
_entity_poly.type
_entity_poly.pdbx_seq_one_letter_code
_entity_poly.pdbx_strand_id
1 'polypeptide(L)'
;MGKFNLITWIQLAFAVAAVVLIGFAVDLAWGDIPRNSDGKPDLSGYYDTATITPLQRGGDSEEFLTEEQADANARRTAFGLAAGSANQDPDREAPPLGGDGSGGAAGNVGGYDSFWVDPGESNFEIDGKYPTSIIIDPPNGRIPPMKEEARERLRSAFRLGGDYGRRNNGTAWWYPGPGPYDNPEVRPYPDRCLSGFGSTAGPPMLSTLYNNHKRIVQTPGSVMILTEMVHDAR
;
A
#
# COMPACT_ATOMS: atom_id res chain seq x y z
N MET A 1 17.81 32.97 55.58
CA MET A 1 16.54 32.22 55.48
C MET A 1 15.59 33.02 54.62
N GLY A 2 15.51 32.70 53.32
CA GLY A 2 14.67 33.43 52.36
C GLY A 2 13.19 33.15 52.62
N LYS A 3 12.41 34.18 52.91
CA LYS A 3 10.96 34.09 53.01
C LYS A 3 10.39 33.97 51.60
N PHE A 4 10.01 32.77 51.19
CA PHE A 4 9.18 32.61 50.00
C PHE A 4 7.83 33.28 50.25
N ASN A 5 7.45 34.22 49.38
CA ASN A 5 6.19 34.96 49.47
C ASN A 5 5.03 34.04 49.08
N LEU A 6 3.87 34.21 49.70
CA LEU A 6 2.62 33.49 49.42
C LEU A 6 2.30 33.42 47.91
N ILE A 7 2.64 34.46 47.16
CA ILE A 7 2.48 34.54 45.70
C ILE A 7 3.26 33.43 44.98
N THR A 8 4.48 33.12 45.45
CA THR A 8 5.34 32.08 44.85
C THR A 8 4.76 30.68 45.07
N TRP A 9 4.13 30.44 46.23
CA TRP A 9 3.44 29.18 46.52
C TRP A 9 2.18 28.99 45.67
N ILE A 10 1.41 30.07 45.45
CA ILE A 10 0.23 30.05 44.60
C ILE A 10 0.63 29.74 43.14
N GLN A 11 1.66 30.40 42.61
CA GLN A 11 2.15 30.14 41.25
C GLN A 11 2.65 28.71 41.07
N LEU A 12 3.35 28.15 42.07
CA LEU A 12 3.81 26.76 42.04
C LEU A 12 2.63 25.77 42.03
N ALA A 13 1.60 26.04 42.85
CA ALA A 13 0.39 25.21 42.90
C ALA A 13 -0.38 25.23 41.57
N PHE A 14 -0.51 26.40 40.93
CA PHE A 14 -1.11 26.51 39.60
C PHE A 14 -0.30 25.81 38.52
N ALA A 15 1.04 25.89 38.56
CA ALA A 15 1.90 25.18 37.62
C ALA A 15 1.78 23.67 37.76
N VAL A 16 1.76 23.15 39.00
CA VAL A 16 1.56 21.71 39.27
C VAL A 16 0.17 21.26 38.81
N ALA A 17 -0.88 22.03 39.12
CA ALA A 17 -2.23 21.72 38.66
C ALA A 17 -2.36 21.72 37.13
N ALA A 18 -1.71 22.67 36.44
CA ALA A 18 -1.68 22.71 34.98
C ALA A 18 -0.96 21.48 34.39
N VAL A 19 0.18 21.06 34.95
CA VAL A 19 0.89 19.86 34.51
C VAL A 19 0.05 18.59 34.71
N VAL A 20 -0.63 18.47 35.85
CA VAL A 20 -1.53 17.35 36.13
C VAL A 20 -2.71 17.33 35.15
N LEU A 21 -3.35 18.48 34.91
CA LEU A 21 -4.47 18.59 33.97
C LEU A 21 -4.06 18.30 32.52
N ILE A 22 -2.85 18.70 32.10
CA ILE A 22 -2.29 18.34 30.79
C ILE A 22 -2.06 16.82 30.72
N GLY A 23 -1.53 16.20 31.78
CA GLY A 23 -1.36 14.74 31.83
C GLY A 23 -2.67 13.96 31.65
N PHE A 24 -3.74 14.35 32.35
CA PHE A 24 -5.07 13.74 32.20
C PHE A 24 -5.70 14.00 30.84
N ALA A 25 -5.47 15.18 30.23
CA ALA A 25 -6.00 15.49 28.91
C ALA A 25 -5.33 14.67 27.78
N VAL A 26 -4.05 14.31 27.95
CA VAL A 26 -3.33 13.46 26.99
C VAL A 26 -3.85 12.02 27.04
N ASP A 27 -4.14 11.48 28.23
CA ASP A 27 -4.74 10.14 28.39
C ASP A 27 -6.16 10.05 27.81
N LEU A 28 -6.97 11.11 27.91
CA LEU A 28 -8.33 11.13 27.38
C LEU A 28 -8.39 11.34 25.85
N ALA A 29 -7.36 11.96 25.26
CA ALA A 29 -7.31 12.25 23.83
C ALA A 29 -6.93 11.03 22.98
N TRP A 30 -6.30 10.03 23.58
CA TRP A 30 -5.96 8.77 22.93
C TRP A 30 -6.99 7.77 23.44
N GLY A 31 -8.10 7.56 22.70
CA GLY A 31 -9.09 6.53 23.05
C GLY A 31 -8.41 5.21 23.38
N ASP A 32 -9.03 4.34 24.19
CA ASP A 32 -8.42 3.13 24.76
C ASP A 32 -7.75 2.22 23.72
N ILE A 33 -6.50 2.51 23.35
CA ILE A 33 -5.69 1.65 22.48
C ILE A 33 -5.41 0.38 23.30
N PRO A 34 -5.80 -0.81 22.81
CA PRO A 34 -5.52 -2.06 23.49
C PRO A 34 -4.04 -2.14 23.88
N ARG A 35 -3.78 -2.53 25.12
CA ARG A 35 -2.41 -2.65 25.64
C ARG A 35 -2.07 -4.11 25.84
N ASN A 36 -0.84 -4.47 25.50
CA ASN A 36 -0.30 -5.80 25.79
C ASN A 36 0.05 -5.92 27.29
N SER A 37 0.51 -7.11 27.71
CA SER A 37 0.92 -7.36 29.11
C SER A 37 2.03 -6.45 29.62
N ASP A 38 2.80 -5.82 28.73
CA ASP A 38 3.88 -4.89 29.06
C ASP A 38 3.40 -3.42 29.10
N GLY A 39 2.09 -3.16 28.94
CA GLY A 39 1.50 -1.82 28.94
C GLY A 39 1.74 -1.02 27.65
N LYS A 40 2.37 -1.61 26.63
CA LYS A 40 2.58 -0.98 25.31
C LYS A 40 1.32 -1.14 24.46
N PRO A 41 1.07 -0.25 23.47
CA PRO A 41 0.06 -0.51 22.44
C PRO A 41 0.25 -1.89 21.84
N ASP A 42 -0.82 -2.69 21.84
CA ASP A 42 -0.84 -4.00 21.20
C ASP A 42 -1.16 -3.84 19.72
N LEU A 43 -0.14 -4.05 18.90
CA LEU A 43 -0.21 -4.02 17.44
C LEU A 43 -0.33 -5.44 16.88
N SER A 44 -0.44 -6.46 17.72
CA SER A 44 -0.51 -7.85 17.26
C SER A 44 -1.82 -8.11 16.55
N GLY A 45 -1.77 -8.73 15.37
CA GLY A 45 -2.99 -9.00 14.63
C GLY A 45 -2.75 -9.36 13.17
N TYR A 46 -3.86 -9.54 12.47
CA TYR A 46 -3.92 -9.65 11.02
C TYR A 46 -4.57 -8.38 10.47
N TYR A 47 -3.93 -7.80 9.47
CA TYR A 47 -4.30 -6.55 8.86
C TYR A 47 -4.47 -6.80 7.38
N ASP A 48 -5.65 -6.52 6.85
CA ASP A 48 -5.84 -6.39 5.41
C ASP A 48 -5.51 -4.94 5.01
N THR A 49 -4.64 -4.79 4.02
CA THR A 49 -4.25 -3.48 3.49
C THR A 49 -4.89 -3.18 2.14
N ALA A 50 -5.74 -4.07 1.62
CA ALA A 50 -6.45 -3.87 0.36
C ALA A 50 -7.28 -2.58 0.39
N THR A 51 -7.11 -1.74 -0.62
CA THR A 51 -7.83 -0.47 -0.72
C THR A 51 -7.85 0.05 -2.14
N ILE A 52 -8.99 0.61 -2.55
CA ILE A 52 -9.13 1.32 -3.83
C ILE A 52 -8.71 2.79 -3.74
N THR A 53 -8.27 3.26 -2.56
CA THR A 53 -7.68 4.60 -2.43
C THR A 53 -6.33 4.63 -3.15
N PRO A 54 -6.15 5.53 -4.14
CA PRO A 54 -4.93 5.56 -4.92
C PRO A 54 -3.75 6.04 -4.09
N LEU A 55 -2.53 5.67 -4.49
CA LEU A 55 -1.31 6.18 -3.85
C LEU A 55 -1.22 7.71 -3.92
N GLN A 56 -1.57 8.29 -5.07
CA GLN A 56 -1.47 9.72 -5.35
C GLN A 56 -2.83 10.32 -5.70
N ARG A 57 -3.05 11.58 -5.31
CA ARG A 57 -4.29 12.30 -5.60
C ARG A 57 -4.44 12.59 -7.09
N GLY A 58 -5.57 12.20 -7.65
CA GLY A 58 -5.93 12.47 -9.04
C GLY A 58 -6.33 13.94 -9.26
N GLY A 59 -5.88 14.54 -10.37
CA GLY A 59 -6.28 15.90 -10.76
C GLY A 59 -6.22 16.93 -9.64
N ASP A 60 -7.21 17.82 -9.62
CA ASP A 60 -7.43 18.80 -8.56
C ASP A 60 -8.53 18.32 -7.59
N SER A 61 -8.60 17.00 -7.34
CA SER A 61 -9.57 16.45 -6.39
C SER A 61 -9.39 17.05 -5.00
N GLU A 62 -10.49 17.14 -4.26
CA GLU A 62 -10.49 17.50 -2.84
C GLU A 62 -9.68 16.49 -2.01
N GLU A 63 -9.31 16.88 -0.79
CA GLU A 63 -8.53 16.02 0.11
C GLU A 63 -9.33 14.77 0.55
N PHE A 64 -10.64 14.91 0.70
CA PHE A 64 -11.53 13.85 1.15
C PHE A 64 -12.71 13.67 0.19
N LEU A 65 -13.13 12.43 0.01
CA LEU A 65 -14.39 12.07 -0.61
C LEU A 65 -15.52 12.27 0.39
N THR A 66 -16.72 12.52 -0.14
CA THR A 66 -17.95 12.29 0.63
C THR A 66 -18.19 10.78 0.76
N GLU A 67 -18.98 10.38 1.76
CA GLU A 67 -19.42 9.00 1.94
C GLU A 67 -20.10 8.46 0.66
N GLU A 68 -20.98 9.24 0.04
CA GLU A 68 -21.64 8.88 -1.22
C GLU A 68 -20.64 8.62 -2.37
N GLN A 69 -19.56 9.40 -2.44
CA GLN A 69 -18.50 9.21 -3.44
C GLN A 69 -17.68 7.95 -3.16
N ALA A 70 -17.36 7.67 -1.89
CA ALA A 70 -16.67 6.45 -1.49
C ALA A 70 -17.53 5.21 -1.82
N ASP A 71 -18.82 5.25 -1.52
CA ASP A 71 -19.79 4.20 -1.87
C ASP A 71 -19.93 4.01 -3.38
N ALA A 72 -19.96 5.11 -4.14
CA ALA A 72 -20.00 5.05 -5.60
C ALA A 72 -18.73 4.39 -6.17
N ASN A 73 -17.56 4.66 -5.58
CA ASN A 73 -16.31 3.99 -5.94
C ASN A 73 -16.36 2.50 -5.61
N ALA A 74 -16.78 2.13 -4.40
CA ALA A 74 -16.93 0.74 -3.95
C ALA A 74 -17.85 -0.05 -4.89
N ARG A 75 -19.04 0.48 -5.20
CA ARG A 75 -20.00 -0.14 -6.13
C ARG A 75 -19.41 -0.30 -7.53
N ARG A 76 -18.67 0.69 -8.03
CA ARG A 76 -18.03 0.63 -9.34
C ARG A 76 -16.96 -0.48 -9.37
N THR A 77 -16.15 -0.58 -8.33
CA THR A 77 -15.14 -1.65 -8.20
C THR A 77 -15.81 -3.01 -8.14
N ALA A 78 -16.82 -3.19 -7.29
CA ALA A 78 -17.55 -4.45 -7.15
C ALA A 78 -18.21 -4.89 -8.47
N PHE A 79 -18.83 -3.95 -9.21
CA PHE A 79 -19.40 -4.23 -10.52
C PHE A 79 -18.32 -4.67 -11.53
N GLY A 80 -17.17 -3.99 -11.56
CA GLY A 80 -16.04 -4.35 -12.42
C GLY A 80 -15.50 -5.74 -12.15
N LEU A 81 -15.30 -6.09 -10.87
CA LEU A 81 -14.87 -7.43 -10.45
C LEU A 81 -15.92 -8.49 -10.82
N ALA A 82 -17.19 -8.25 -10.54
CA ALA A 82 -18.26 -9.20 -10.88
C ALA A 82 -18.36 -9.46 -12.39
N ALA A 83 -18.20 -8.42 -13.21
CA ALA A 83 -18.17 -8.57 -14.66
C ALA A 83 -16.92 -9.32 -15.14
N GLY A 84 -15.76 -9.05 -14.54
CA GLY A 84 -14.50 -9.72 -14.88
C GLY A 84 -14.42 -11.17 -14.42
N SER A 85 -15.15 -11.55 -13.38
CA SER A 85 -15.23 -12.92 -12.83
C SER A 85 -16.39 -13.73 -13.42
N ALA A 86 -17.08 -13.21 -14.45
CA ALA A 86 -18.15 -13.93 -15.10
C ALA A 86 -17.61 -15.19 -15.80
N ASN A 87 -18.38 -16.28 -15.72
CA ASN A 87 -18.04 -17.54 -16.38
C ASN A 87 -17.77 -17.30 -17.87
N GLN A 88 -16.58 -17.71 -18.30
CA GLN A 88 -16.23 -17.72 -19.72
C GLN A 88 -16.84 -18.94 -20.40
N ASP A 89 -17.05 -18.84 -21.71
CA ASP A 89 -17.48 -19.97 -22.54
C ASP A 89 -16.40 -21.07 -22.49
N PRO A 90 -16.71 -22.29 -22.00
CA PRO A 90 -15.75 -23.38 -21.91
C PRO A 90 -15.32 -23.89 -23.29
N ASP A 91 -16.12 -23.66 -24.34
CA ASP A 91 -15.86 -24.12 -25.71
C ASP A 91 -15.16 -23.05 -26.56
N ARG A 92 -14.77 -21.91 -25.97
CA ARG A 92 -14.07 -20.84 -26.68
C ARG A 92 -12.72 -21.31 -27.24
N GLU A 93 -12.38 -20.82 -28.43
CA GLU A 93 -11.05 -21.06 -28.99
C GLU A 93 -9.95 -20.33 -28.20
N ALA A 94 -8.73 -20.88 -28.27
CA ALA A 94 -7.56 -20.21 -27.72
C ALA A 94 -7.36 -18.86 -28.43
N PRO A 95 -7.03 -17.77 -27.70
CA PRO A 95 -6.78 -16.50 -28.35
C PRO A 95 -5.53 -16.57 -29.26
N PRO A 96 -5.39 -15.65 -30.23
CA PRO A 96 -4.25 -15.65 -31.14
C PRO A 96 -2.92 -15.48 -30.40
N LEU A 97 -1.86 -16.04 -30.98
CA LEU A 97 -0.51 -15.95 -30.41
C LEU A 97 -0.10 -14.47 -30.22
N GLY A 98 0.16 -14.11 -28.96
CA GLY A 98 0.55 -12.74 -28.60
C GLY A 98 -0.63 -11.80 -28.33
N GLY A 99 -1.85 -12.34 -28.24
CA GLY A 99 -3.05 -11.59 -27.90
C GLY A 99 -3.81 -11.08 -29.12
N ASP A 100 -5.07 -10.72 -28.89
CA ASP A 100 -5.98 -10.18 -29.90
C ASP A 100 -5.88 -8.65 -30.05
N GLY A 101 -5.00 -8.02 -29.25
CA GLY A 101 -4.79 -6.57 -29.22
C GLY A 101 -5.86 -5.81 -28.42
N SER A 102 -6.79 -6.50 -27.77
CA SER A 102 -7.71 -5.87 -26.82
C SER A 102 -6.97 -5.37 -25.58
N GLY A 103 -7.61 -4.45 -24.85
CA GLY A 103 -7.02 -3.84 -23.66
C GLY A 103 -6.74 -4.88 -22.57
N GLY A 104 -5.57 -4.79 -21.92
CA GLY A 104 -5.14 -5.75 -20.90
C GLY A 104 -3.69 -6.19 -21.11
N ALA A 105 -3.16 -6.99 -20.19
CA ALA A 105 -1.79 -7.47 -20.30
C ALA A 105 -1.63 -8.38 -21.54
N ALA A 106 -0.59 -8.10 -22.34
CA ALA A 106 -0.22 -8.88 -23.53
C ALA A 106 -1.37 -9.09 -24.55
N GLY A 107 -2.29 -8.13 -24.74
CA GLY A 107 -3.41 -8.29 -25.67
C GLY A 107 -4.44 -9.32 -25.19
N ASN A 108 -4.76 -9.26 -23.90
CA ASN A 108 -5.80 -10.05 -23.22
C ASN A 108 -5.56 -11.57 -23.17
N VAL A 109 -4.34 -12.02 -23.48
CA VAL A 109 -3.86 -13.38 -23.17
C VAL A 109 -3.03 -13.43 -21.89
N GLY A 110 -2.69 -12.28 -21.31
CA GLY A 110 -1.94 -12.17 -20.06
C GLY A 110 -2.81 -11.64 -18.93
N GLY A 111 -2.41 -11.96 -17.70
CA GLY A 111 -3.06 -11.50 -16.48
C GLY A 111 -3.89 -12.57 -15.78
N TYR A 112 -4.39 -12.21 -14.60
CA TYR A 112 -5.25 -13.08 -13.80
C TYR A 112 -6.72 -12.78 -14.10
N ASP A 113 -7.57 -13.80 -14.01
CA ASP A 113 -9.02 -13.61 -13.92
C ASP A 113 -9.34 -12.68 -12.74
N SER A 114 -10.41 -11.89 -12.84
CA SER A 114 -10.78 -10.96 -11.75
C SER A 114 -11.18 -11.68 -10.45
N PHE A 115 -11.47 -12.99 -10.52
CA PHE A 115 -11.65 -13.83 -9.34
C PHE A 115 -10.40 -13.89 -8.44
N TRP A 116 -9.19 -13.76 -9.03
CA TRP A 116 -7.92 -13.86 -8.31
C TRP A 116 -7.34 -12.51 -7.86
N VAL A 117 -8.06 -11.42 -8.08
CA VAL A 117 -7.60 -10.08 -7.70
C VAL A 117 -8.44 -9.56 -6.55
N ASP A 118 -7.79 -8.82 -5.66
CA ASP A 118 -8.37 -8.19 -4.50
C ASP A 118 -7.84 -6.75 -4.40
N PRO A 119 -8.48 -5.79 -5.10
CA PRO A 119 -8.10 -4.38 -5.03
C PRO A 119 -8.62 -3.70 -3.76
N GLY A 120 -9.36 -4.40 -2.89
CA GLY A 120 -10.10 -3.84 -1.76
C GLY A 120 -11.54 -3.44 -2.10
N GLU A 121 -12.38 -3.39 -1.08
CA GLU A 121 -13.83 -3.16 -1.22
C GLU A 121 -14.20 -1.68 -1.24
N SER A 122 -13.42 -0.83 -0.57
CA SER A 122 -13.71 0.60 -0.43
C SER A 122 -12.43 1.45 -0.35
N ASN A 123 -12.62 2.76 -0.50
CA ASN A 123 -11.62 3.71 -0.06
C ASN A 123 -11.41 3.51 1.45
N PHE A 124 -10.16 3.52 1.93
CA PHE A 124 -9.91 3.37 3.37
C PHE A 124 -10.46 4.59 4.12
N GLU A 125 -11.02 4.34 5.30
CA GLU A 125 -11.59 5.36 6.18
C GLU A 125 -10.61 5.67 7.32
N ILE A 126 -10.39 6.94 7.62
CA ILE A 126 -9.67 7.41 8.80
C ILE A 126 -10.53 8.45 9.49
N ASP A 127 -10.87 8.22 10.76
CA ASP A 127 -11.62 9.14 11.61
C ASP A 127 -12.92 9.67 10.97
N GLY A 128 -13.70 8.79 10.31
CA GLY A 128 -14.95 9.18 9.66
C GLY A 128 -14.79 9.82 8.28
N LYS A 129 -13.57 9.82 7.70
CA LYS A 129 -13.27 10.47 6.43
C LYS A 129 -12.59 9.52 5.46
N TYR A 130 -12.81 9.76 4.16
CA TYR A 130 -12.25 8.97 3.07
C TYR A 130 -11.22 9.78 2.28
N PRO A 131 -9.91 9.65 2.54
CA PRO A 131 -8.90 10.40 1.80
C PRO A 131 -8.89 10.03 0.33
N THR A 132 -8.63 11.00 -0.54
CA THR A 132 -8.48 10.77 -1.99
C THR A 132 -7.11 10.23 -2.40
N SER A 133 -6.19 10.08 -1.44
CA SER A 133 -4.84 9.54 -1.66
C SER A 133 -4.24 8.93 -0.39
N ILE A 134 -3.35 7.94 -0.53
CA ILE A 134 -2.51 7.43 0.57
C ILE A 134 -1.47 8.47 1.00
N ILE A 135 -0.87 9.18 0.03
CA ILE A 135 0.06 10.28 0.34
C ILE A 135 -0.75 11.47 0.86
N ILE A 136 -0.36 11.97 2.03
CA ILE A 136 -0.93 13.15 2.67
C ILE A 136 0.04 14.34 2.72
N ASP A 137 1.34 14.06 2.68
CA ASP A 137 2.41 15.06 2.66
C ASP A 137 3.33 14.78 1.47
N PRO A 138 3.48 15.71 0.50
CA PRO A 138 2.94 17.08 0.46
C PRO A 138 1.39 17.16 0.42
N PRO A 139 0.77 18.28 0.85
CA PRO A 139 -0.68 18.43 0.96
C PRO A 139 -1.47 18.21 -0.34
N ASN A 140 -0.81 18.26 -1.50
CA ASN A 140 -1.42 17.91 -2.78
C ASN A 140 -1.55 16.39 -3.00
N GLY A 141 -1.12 15.57 -2.04
CA GLY A 141 -1.24 14.12 -2.03
C GLY A 141 -0.43 13.42 -3.13
N ARG A 142 0.68 14.00 -3.57
CA ARG A 142 1.46 13.50 -4.71
C ARG A 142 2.94 13.33 -4.39
N ILE A 143 3.56 12.37 -5.07
CA ILE A 143 5.01 12.18 -5.00
C ILE A 143 5.67 13.45 -5.59
N PRO A 144 6.60 14.09 -4.86
CA PRO A 144 7.33 15.24 -5.39
C PRO A 144 8.01 14.91 -6.73
N PRO A 145 8.13 15.89 -7.65
CA PRO A 145 8.75 15.65 -8.94
C PRO A 145 10.20 15.18 -8.75
N MET A 146 10.55 14.08 -9.43
CA MET A 146 11.93 13.61 -9.47
C MET A 146 12.86 14.67 -10.07
N LYS A 147 14.09 14.73 -9.58
CA LYS A 147 15.18 15.50 -10.22
C LYS A 147 15.43 14.98 -11.64
N GLU A 148 15.82 15.85 -12.56
CA GLU A 148 15.97 15.45 -13.97
C GLU A 148 17.03 14.34 -14.16
N GLU A 149 18.10 14.34 -13.36
CA GLU A 149 19.11 13.29 -13.41
C GLU A 149 18.56 11.92 -12.95
N ALA A 150 17.67 11.93 -11.96
CA ALA A 150 16.98 10.72 -11.52
C ALA A 150 15.98 10.24 -12.58
N ARG A 151 15.28 11.18 -13.23
CA ARG A 151 14.39 10.89 -14.35
C ARG A 151 15.14 10.28 -15.53
N GLU A 152 16.33 10.77 -15.86
CA GLU A 152 17.15 10.21 -16.95
C GLU A 152 17.71 8.82 -16.61
N ARG A 153 18.12 8.58 -15.35
CA ARG A 153 18.47 7.23 -14.88
C ARG A 153 17.28 6.27 -14.97
N LEU A 154 16.09 6.73 -14.59
CA LEU A 154 14.88 5.92 -14.69
C LEU A 154 14.53 5.62 -16.15
N ARG A 155 14.55 6.63 -17.03
CA ARG A 155 14.32 6.46 -18.47
C ARG A 155 15.33 5.50 -19.11
N SER A 156 16.61 5.62 -18.78
CA SER A 156 17.63 4.68 -19.28
C SER A 156 17.43 3.26 -18.73
N ALA A 157 17.08 3.12 -17.44
CA ALA A 157 16.72 1.84 -16.84
C ALA A 157 15.46 1.22 -17.46
N PHE A 158 14.42 2.00 -17.82
CA PHE A 158 13.22 1.52 -18.52
C PHE A 158 13.46 1.24 -20.01
N ARG A 159 14.38 1.97 -20.67
CA ARG A 159 14.81 1.68 -22.05
C ARG A 159 15.59 0.37 -22.14
N LEU A 160 16.37 0.05 -21.11
CA LEU A 160 16.93 -1.27 -20.90
C LEU A 160 15.78 -2.23 -20.56
N GLY A 161 14.98 -1.81 -19.58
CA GLY A 161 13.76 -2.29 -18.91
C GLY A 161 12.62 -2.98 -19.63
N GLY A 162 12.67 -3.11 -20.96
CA GLY A 162 11.56 -3.69 -21.70
C GLY A 162 10.33 -2.80 -21.74
N ASP A 163 10.01 -2.42 -22.94
CA ASP A 163 8.76 -1.78 -23.30
C ASP A 163 7.60 -2.74 -22.98
N TYR A 164 6.79 -2.46 -21.96
CA TYR A 164 5.52 -3.17 -21.71
C TYR A 164 4.58 -3.09 -22.93
N GLY A 165 4.87 -2.22 -23.91
CA GLY A 165 4.21 -2.12 -25.21
C GLY A 165 4.97 -2.73 -26.40
N ARG A 166 6.16 -3.33 -26.22
CA ARG A 166 6.80 -4.09 -27.32
C ARG A 166 6.16 -5.45 -27.46
N ARG A 167 5.95 -5.85 -28.72
CA ARG A 167 5.67 -7.23 -29.10
C ARG A 167 6.71 -8.15 -28.46
N ASN A 168 6.25 -9.14 -27.68
CA ASN A 168 7.10 -10.20 -27.17
C ASN A 168 7.75 -10.91 -28.37
N ASN A 169 9.05 -10.73 -28.55
CA ASN A 169 9.82 -11.26 -29.67
C ASN A 169 10.66 -12.49 -29.27
N GLY A 170 10.42 -13.06 -28.08
CA GLY A 170 11.14 -14.22 -27.57
C GLY A 170 12.54 -13.94 -27.01
N THR A 171 12.92 -12.67 -26.84
CA THR A 171 14.20 -12.27 -26.21
C THR A 171 13.95 -11.62 -24.84
N ALA A 172 14.84 -11.86 -23.87
CA ALA A 172 14.86 -11.03 -22.67
C ALA A 172 15.84 -9.89 -22.82
N TRP A 173 15.30 -8.69 -22.71
CA TRP A 173 16.06 -7.45 -22.71
C TRP A 173 16.96 -7.29 -21.47
N TRP A 174 16.67 -7.98 -20.35
CA TRP A 174 17.37 -7.81 -19.06
C TRP A 174 18.57 -8.73 -18.87
N TYR A 175 18.77 -9.71 -19.76
CA TYR A 175 19.79 -10.72 -19.60
C TYR A 175 20.61 -10.88 -20.90
N PRO A 176 21.94 -10.70 -20.88
CA PRO A 176 22.77 -10.71 -22.08
C PRO A 176 23.17 -12.11 -22.59
N GLY A 177 22.79 -13.19 -21.87
CA GLY A 177 23.14 -14.57 -22.24
C GLY A 177 22.01 -15.32 -22.99
N PRO A 178 22.29 -16.53 -23.51
CA PRO A 178 21.24 -17.39 -24.03
C PRO A 178 20.24 -17.72 -22.92
N GLY A 179 18.94 -17.63 -23.23
CA GLY A 179 17.89 -18.11 -22.33
C GLY A 179 17.82 -17.38 -20.99
N PRO A 180 17.17 -16.20 -20.90
CA PRO A 180 16.91 -15.50 -19.61
C PRO A 180 16.15 -16.31 -18.55
N TYR A 181 15.65 -17.45 -18.97
CA TYR A 181 14.72 -18.29 -18.23
C TYR A 181 15.26 -19.73 -18.10
N ASP A 182 16.43 -20.02 -18.67
CA ASP A 182 16.99 -21.38 -18.74
C ASP A 182 17.73 -21.78 -17.46
N ASN A 183 18.00 -20.83 -16.56
CA ASN A 183 18.60 -21.08 -15.25
C ASN A 183 17.77 -20.39 -14.14
N PRO A 184 17.37 -21.10 -13.06
CA PRO A 184 16.64 -20.50 -11.95
C PRO A 184 17.39 -19.36 -11.25
N GLU A 185 18.72 -19.33 -11.28
CA GLU A 185 19.52 -18.26 -10.67
C GLU A 185 19.49 -16.95 -11.47
N VAL A 186 19.22 -17.00 -12.78
CA VAL A 186 19.14 -15.81 -13.65
C VAL A 186 17.72 -15.25 -13.74
N ARG A 187 16.75 -15.92 -13.13
CA ARG A 187 15.36 -15.44 -12.99
C ARG A 187 15.31 -14.19 -12.10
N PRO A 188 14.47 -13.20 -12.42
CA PRO A 188 14.23 -12.05 -11.54
C PRO A 188 13.76 -12.46 -10.12
N TYR A 189 13.98 -11.61 -9.12
CA TYR A 189 13.57 -11.89 -7.73
C TYR A 189 12.08 -12.25 -7.56
N PRO A 190 11.13 -11.61 -8.26
CA PRO A 190 9.71 -12.01 -8.19
C PRO A 190 9.45 -13.42 -8.71
N ASP A 191 10.07 -13.82 -9.83
CA ASP A 191 9.96 -15.18 -10.41
C ASP A 191 10.51 -16.26 -9.48
N ARG A 192 11.46 -15.89 -8.62
CA ARG A 192 12.09 -16.79 -7.63
C ARG A 192 11.39 -16.77 -6.28
N CYS A 193 10.28 -16.03 -6.14
CA CYS A 193 9.61 -15.81 -4.85
C CYS A 193 10.60 -15.33 -3.77
N LEU A 194 11.51 -14.42 -4.12
CA LEU A 194 12.44 -13.80 -3.16
C LEU A 194 12.00 -12.38 -2.76
N SER A 195 11.14 -11.75 -3.56
CA SER A 195 10.54 -10.47 -3.27
C SER A 195 9.13 -10.41 -3.85
N GLY A 196 8.17 -9.88 -3.10
CA GLY A 196 6.85 -9.57 -3.65
C GLY A 196 6.89 -8.47 -4.72
N PHE A 197 5.87 -8.42 -5.58
CA PHE A 197 5.71 -7.31 -6.53
C PHE A 197 5.02 -6.12 -5.86
N GLY A 198 5.02 -4.97 -6.52
CA GLY A 198 4.21 -3.80 -6.13
C GLY A 198 4.48 -3.23 -4.74
N SER A 199 5.66 -3.50 -4.16
CA SER A 199 6.02 -3.04 -2.81
C SER A 199 5.18 -3.64 -1.68
N THR A 200 4.71 -4.88 -1.81
CA THR A 200 3.95 -5.57 -0.74
C THR A 200 4.73 -5.72 0.57
N ALA A 201 6.06 -5.90 0.50
CA ALA A 201 6.89 -6.20 1.66
C ALA A 201 7.85 -5.09 2.08
N GLY A 202 8.38 -4.28 1.15
CA GLY A 202 9.41 -3.26 1.46
C GLY A 202 8.80 -1.88 1.74
N PRO A 203 9.38 -1.05 2.64
CA PRO A 203 8.87 0.30 2.88
C PRO A 203 8.84 1.15 1.60
N PRO A 204 7.71 1.80 1.27
CA PRO A 204 6.40 1.68 1.91
C PRO A 204 5.71 0.34 1.56
N MET A 205 5.15 -0.34 2.57
CA MET A 205 4.40 -1.59 2.37
C MET A 205 3.02 -1.27 1.80
N LEU A 206 2.90 -1.29 0.46
CA LEU A 206 1.69 -0.88 -0.24
C LEU A 206 0.75 -2.07 -0.50
N SER A 207 -0.53 -1.75 -0.65
CA SER A 207 -1.50 -2.62 -1.28
C SER A 207 -1.15 -2.84 -2.75
N THR A 208 -1.45 -4.03 -3.25
CA THR A 208 -1.27 -4.42 -4.65
C THR A 208 -2.51 -5.13 -5.18
N LEU A 209 -2.37 -5.85 -6.30
CA LEU A 209 -3.48 -6.52 -6.97
C LEU A 209 -4.12 -7.62 -6.13
N TYR A 210 -3.38 -8.25 -5.22
CA TYR A 210 -3.82 -9.30 -4.29
C TYR A 210 -2.73 -9.57 -3.24
N ASN A 211 -2.97 -10.50 -2.31
CA ASN A 211 -2.05 -10.85 -1.21
C ASN A 211 -1.71 -9.66 -0.29
N ASN A 212 -2.75 -8.91 0.07
CA ASN A 212 -2.63 -7.66 0.81
C ASN A 212 -2.62 -7.85 2.34
N HIS A 213 -2.68 -9.09 2.86
CA HIS A 213 -2.64 -9.31 4.30
C HIS A 213 -1.23 -9.15 4.88
N LYS A 214 -1.18 -8.59 6.08
CA LYS A 214 0.00 -8.49 6.94
C LYS A 214 -0.33 -9.08 8.29
N ARG A 215 0.61 -9.82 8.88
CA ARG A 215 0.52 -10.26 10.27
C ARG A 215 1.58 -9.54 11.08
N ILE A 216 1.16 -8.86 12.14
CA ILE A 216 2.08 -8.27 13.10
C ILE A 216 2.17 -9.20 14.31
N VAL A 217 3.39 -9.51 14.72
CA VAL A 217 3.68 -10.23 15.97
C VAL A 217 4.56 -9.33 16.83
N GLN A 218 4.05 -8.97 18.00
CA GLN A 218 4.75 -8.11 18.95
C GLN A 218 5.25 -8.91 20.15
N THR A 219 6.48 -8.64 20.54
CA THR A 219 7.12 -9.15 21.76
C THR A 219 7.55 -7.96 22.63
N PRO A 220 8.03 -8.17 23.88
CA PRO A 220 8.45 -7.05 24.72
C PRO A 220 9.54 -6.16 24.09
N GLY A 221 10.41 -6.73 23.25
CA GLY A 221 11.57 -6.04 22.66
C GLY A 221 11.57 -5.89 21.14
N SER A 222 10.59 -6.46 20.43
CA SER A 222 10.61 -6.49 18.96
C SER A 222 9.20 -6.58 18.36
N VAL A 223 9.06 -6.06 17.15
CA VAL A 223 7.88 -6.22 16.30
C VAL A 223 8.34 -6.92 15.02
N MET A 224 7.64 -7.98 14.63
CA MET A 224 7.82 -8.62 13.33
C MET A 224 6.59 -8.33 12.48
N ILE A 225 6.80 -7.93 11.22
CA ILE A 225 5.75 -7.82 10.21
C ILE A 225 5.96 -8.94 9.19
N LEU A 226 5.01 -9.86 9.12
CA LEU A 226 4.96 -10.92 8.12
C LEU A 226 4.00 -10.53 7.00
N THR A 227 4.52 -10.47 5.78
CA THR A 227 3.75 -10.19 4.57
C THR A 227 3.20 -11.50 4.00
N GLU A 228 1.91 -11.53 3.64
CA GLU A 228 1.29 -12.69 2.97
C GLU A 228 2.05 -13.05 1.67
N MET A 229 2.28 -12.05 0.83
CA MET A 229 3.04 -12.25 -0.41
C MET A 229 4.50 -12.64 -0.11
N VAL A 230 4.92 -13.81 -0.59
CA VAL A 230 6.31 -14.32 -0.48
C VAL A 230 6.74 -14.65 0.97
N HIS A 231 5.86 -14.53 1.98
CA HIS A 231 6.19 -14.78 3.40
C HIS A 231 7.40 -13.96 3.90
N ASP A 232 7.56 -12.74 3.39
CA ASP A 232 8.63 -11.84 3.81
C ASP A 232 8.40 -11.38 5.27
N ALA A 233 9.38 -11.64 6.13
CA ALA A 233 9.37 -11.28 7.54
C ALA A 233 10.50 -10.29 7.85
N ARG A 234 10.17 -9.20 8.53
CA ARG A 234 11.10 -8.13 8.92
C ARG A 234 10.79 -7.55 10.28
#